data_AF-A0A564YST9-F1
#
_entry.id   AF-A0A564YST9-F1
#
_cell.length_a   1.000
_cell.length_b   1.000
_cell.length_c   1.000
_cell.angle_alpha   90.00
_cell.angle_beta   90.00
_cell.angle_gamma   90.00
#
_symmetry.space_group_name_H-M   'P 1'
#
loop_
_entity.id
_entity.type
_entity.pdbx_description
1 polymer ?
#
loop_
_entity_poly.entity_id
_entity_poly.type
_entity_poly.pdbx_seq_one_letter_code
_entity_poly.pdbx_strand_id
1 'polypeptide(L)' 'MQGCMRKLKLMVPKLRVQKRVKELEFIQHVIEYIRDLELILSEDESYTPHSTQISPISPHLDSTYRP' A
#
# COMPACT_ATOMS: atom_id res chain seq x y z
N MET A 1 4.82 -8.83 -26.79
CA MET A 1 3.61 -8.24 -26.16
C MET A 1 2.59 -9.27 -25.67
N GLN A 2 2.16 -10.25 -26.49
CA GLN A 2 1.08 -11.18 -26.09
C GLN A 2 1.31 -11.94 -24.77
N GLY A 3 2.55 -12.30 -24.43
CA GLY A 3 2.88 -12.94 -23.15
C GLY A 3 2.56 -12.06 -21.93
N CYS A 4 2.84 -10.76 -22.02
CA CYS A 4 2.55 -9.80 -20.96
C CYS A 4 1.03 -9.65 -20.77
N MET A 5 0.25 -9.55 -21.86
CA MET A 5 -1.21 -9.51 -21.77
C MET A 5 -1.79 -10.81 -21.18
N ARG A 6 -1.24 -11.99 -21.49
CA ARG A 6 -1.69 -13.24 -20.85
C ARG A 6 -1.42 -13.23 -19.34
N LYS A 7 -0.24 -12.76 -18.93
CA LYS A 7 0.12 -12.67 -17.50
C LYS A 7 -0.79 -11.68 -16.77
N LEU A 8 -0.98 -10.49 -17.33
CA LEU A 8 -1.87 -9.46 -16.80
C LEU A 8 -3.33 -9.97 -16.68
N LYS A 9 -3.83 -10.70 -17.69
CA LYS A 9 -5.18 -11.30 -17.66
C LYS A 9 -5.39 -12.24 -16.48
N LEU A 10 -4.35 -12.99 -16.11
CA LEU A 10 -4.39 -13.90 -14.97
C LEU A 10 -4.25 -13.16 -13.63
N MET A 11 -3.61 -12.00 -13.59
CA MET A 11 -3.41 -11.25 -12.35
C MET A 11 -4.64 -10.42 -11.97
N VAL A 12 -5.27 -9.76 -12.95
CA VAL A 12 -6.40 -8.83 -12.71
C VAL A 12 -7.73 -9.58 -12.56
N PRO A 13 -8.42 -9.49 -11.40
CA PRO A 13 -9.65 -10.26 -11.14
C PRO A 13 -10.75 -10.07 -12.19
N LYS A 14 -11.03 -8.83 -12.61
CA LYS A 14 -12.05 -8.49 -13.61
C LYS A 14 -11.78 -9.14 -14.98
N LEU A 15 -10.51 -9.37 -15.33
CA LEU A 15 -10.10 -9.89 -16.63
C LEU A 15 -10.07 -11.43 -16.70
N ARG A 16 -10.00 -12.13 -15.56
CA ARG A 16 -9.92 -13.61 -15.52
C ARG A 16 -11.17 -14.27 -16.11
N VAL A 17 -12.34 -13.72 -15.84
CA VAL A 17 -13.63 -14.27 -16.25
C VAL A 17 -14.01 -13.93 -17.70
N GLN A 18 -13.36 -12.91 -18.29
CA GLN A 18 -13.73 -12.43 -19.61
C GLN A 18 -13.05 -13.23 -20.72
N LYS A 19 -13.85 -13.87 -21.59
CA LYS A 19 -13.34 -14.61 -22.76
C LYS A 19 -12.69 -13.69 -23.80
N ARG A 20 -13.29 -12.54 -24.06
CA ARG A 20 -12.81 -11.51 -25.00
C ARG A 20 -12.98 -10.14 -24.36
N VAL A 21 -11.98 -9.28 -24.50
CA VAL A 21 -12.00 -7.90 -24.05
C VAL A 21 -11.23 -7.07 -25.08
N LYS A 22 -11.64 -5.82 -25.31
CA LYS A 22 -10.92 -4.92 -26.22
C LYS A 22 -9.59 -4.51 -25.60
N GLU A 23 -8.58 -4.20 -26.40
CA GLU A 23 -7.24 -3.84 -25.88
C GLU A 23 -7.29 -2.60 -24.98
N LEU A 24 -8.04 -1.56 -25.35
CA LEU A 24 -8.21 -0.38 -24.50
C LEU A 24 -8.86 -0.71 -23.16
N GLU A 25 -9.94 -1.49 -23.20
CA GLU A 25 -10.66 -1.92 -22.00
C GLU A 25 -9.79 -2.82 -21.12
N PHE A 26 -8.96 -3.69 -21.72
CA PHE A 26 -7.96 -4.47 -21.02
C PHE A 26 -7.01 -3.58 -20.21
N ILE A 27 -6.43 -2.57 -20.87
CA ILE A 27 -5.47 -1.66 -20.23
C ILE A 27 -6.14 -0.84 -19.14
N GLN A 28 -7.40 -0.42 -19.33
CA GLN A 28 -8.18 0.27 -18.30
C GLN A 28 -8.37 -0.60 -17.06
N HIS A 29 -8.79 -1.86 -17.21
CA HIS A 29 -8.93 -2.79 -16.07
C HIS A 29 -7.61 -3.04 -15.34
N VAL A 30 -6.48 -3.05 -16.05
CA VAL A 30 -5.15 -3.17 -15.43
C VAL A 30 -4.82 -1.92 -14.61
N ILE A 31 -5.06 -0.73 -15.16
CA ILE A 31 -4.80 0.53 -14.47
C ILE A 31 -5.67 0.66 -13.22
N GLU A 32 -6.96 0.33 -13.31
CA GLU A 32 -7.87 0.32 -12.15
C GLU A 32 -7.36 -0.62 -11.06
N TYR A 33 -6.98 -1.85 -11.43
CA TYR A 33 -6.50 -2.82 -10.45
C TYR A 33 -5.21 -2.37 -9.75
N ILE A 34 -4.29 -1.71 -10.45
CA ILE A 34 -3.08 -1.16 -9.82
C ILE A 34 -3.44 -0.07 -8.80
N ARG A 35 -4.34 0.86 -9.17
CA ARG A 35 -4.77 1.93 -8.26
C ARG A 35 -5.47 1.40 -7.01
N ASP A 36 -6.32 0.38 -7.18
CA ASP A 36 -6.99 -0.29 -6.06
C ASP A 36 -5.97 -0.93 -5.11
N LEU A 37 -4.95 -1.60 -5.65
CA LEU A 37 -3.88 -2.20 -4.85
C LEU A 37 -3.01 -1.15 -4.15
N GLU A 38 -2.66 -0.05 -4.84
CA GLU A 38 -1.91 1.07 -4.25
C GLU A 38 -2.68 1.69 -3.08
N LEU A 39 -4.00 1.85 -3.20
CA LEU A 39 -4.84 2.34 -2.11
C LEU A 39 -4.81 1.39 -0.90
N ILE A 40 -5.06 0.09 -1.12
CA ILE A 40 -5.04 -0.91 -0.04
C ILE A 40 -3.67 -0.93 0.68
N LEU A 41 -2.58 -0.93 -0.09
CA LEU A 41 -1.23 -0.93 0.48
C LEU A 41 -0.92 0.36 1.25
N SER A 42 -1.45 1.51 0.80
CA SER A 42 -1.28 2.78 1.52
C SER A 42 -2.03 2.84 2.85
N GLU A 43 -3.17 2.14 2.94
CA GLU A 43 -3.91 1.98 4.19
C GLU A 43 -3.20 1.03 5.16
N ASP A 44 -2.63 -0.08 4.69
CA ASP A 44 -1.87 -1.03 5.52
C ASP A 44 -0.59 -0.41 6.12
N GLU A 45 0.16 0.42 5.36
CA GLU A 45 1.35 1.12 5.88
C GLU A 45 1.02 2.13 6.99
N SER A 46 -0.24 2.55 7.12
CA SER A 46 -0.69 3.38 8.24
C SER A 46 -0.91 2.58 9.53
N TYR A 47 -1.05 1.25 9.43
CA TYR A 47 -1.01 0.32 10.56
C TYR A 47 0.44 -0.07 10.89
N THR A 48 1.28 0.91 11.21
CA THR A 48 2.35 0.59 12.16
C THR A 48 1.66 0.28 13.49
N PRO A 49 1.72 -0.95 14.03
CA PRO A 49 1.30 -1.15 15.40
C PRO A 49 2.18 -0.21 16.22
N HIS A 50 1.57 0.78 16.86
CA HIS A 50 2.24 1.73 17.75
C HIS A 50 3.16 0.93 18.68
N SER A 51 4.43 0.84 18.30
CA SER A 51 5.49 0.38 19.17
C SER A 51 5.60 1.46 20.22
N THR A 52 5.00 1.15 21.38
CA THR A 52 5.20 1.75 22.69
C THR A 52 6.05 3.01 22.64
N GLN A 53 5.41 4.18 22.59
CA GLN A 53 6.06 5.41 23.03
C GLN A 53 6.35 5.26 24.53
N ILE A 54 7.49 4.66 24.85
CA ILE A 54 8.15 4.90 26.13
C ILE A 54 8.85 6.24 25.92
N SER A 55 8.27 7.29 26.48
CA SER A 55 8.89 8.62 26.49
C SER A 55 10.31 8.51 27.05
N PRO A 56 11.32 9.17 26.45
CA PRO A 56 12.64 9.21 27.05
C PRO A 56 12.54 9.99 28.37
N ILE A 57 12.77 9.30 29.48
CA ILE A 57 13.03 9.93 30.77
C ILE A 57 14.30 10.77 30.59
N SER A 58 14.14 12.08 30.45
CA SER A 58 15.25 13.02 30.60
C SER A 58 15.81 12.89 32.01
N PRO A 59 17.14 12.75 32.20
CA PRO A 59 17.73 12.90 33.52
C PRO A 59 17.67 14.38 33.89
N HIS A 60 16.69 14.76 34.70
CA HIS A 60 16.68 16.06 35.38
C HIS A 60 17.74 16.02 36.50
N LEU A 61 18.99 16.32 36.14
CA LEU A 61 20.04 16.64 37.10
C LEU A 61 20.04 18.15 37.36
N ASP A 62 19.48 18.45 38.53
CA ASP A 62 19.89 19.48 39.49
C ASP A 62 20.04 20.93 38.99
N SER A 63 18.99 21.71 39.23
CA SER A 63 19.14 23.14 39.49
C SER A 63 18.03 23.51 40.46
N THR A 64 18.26 23.37 41.77
CA THR A 64 17.74 24.28 42.80
C THR A 64 18.33 23.88 44.16
N TYR A 65 19.35 24.60 44.63
CA TYR A 65 19.27 25.21 45.96
C TYR A 65 20.33 26.31 46.14
N ARG A 66 19.84 27.56 46.22
CA ARG A 66 20.52 28.72 46.79
C ARG A 66 19.76 29.06 48.09
N PRO A 67 20.45 29.46 49.18
CA PRO A 67 20.61 30.89 49.48
C PRO A 67 22.08 31.33 49.59
#